data_AF-A0A4R1EPA2-F1
#
_entry.id   AF-A0A4R1EPA2-F1
#
_cell.length_a   1.000
_cell.length_b   1.000
_cell.length_c   1.000
_cell.angle_alpha   90.00
_cell.angle_beta   90.00
_cell.angle_gamma   90.00
#
_symmetry.space_group_name_H-M   'P 1'
#
loop_
_entity.id
_entity.type
_entity.pdbx_description
1 polymer ?
#
loop_
_entity_poly.entity_id
_entity_poly.type
_entity_poly.pdbx_seq_one_letter_code
_entity_poly.pdbx_strand_id
1 'polypeptide(L)'
;MKFSKTSFSKTTKIITKTVLASLAGLLISSTAMAQGNAANGKKLFTQSKCNQCHTTSIFTKKDRKVNSLKALEAQVRRCDSNLNTNWFDDEIHDVTAYLNQQYYKL
;
A
#
# COMPACT_ATOMS: atom_id res chain seq x y z
N MET A 1 -35.82 71.19 -19.99
CA MET A 1 -35.71 69.98 -20.84
C MET A 1 -35.96 68.77 -19.94
N LYS A 2 -37.04 67.99 -20.12
CA LYS A 2 -37.13 66.74 -20.92
C LYS A 2 -36.17 65.66 -20.37
N PHE A 3 -36.52 64.43 -20.00
CA PHE A 3 -37.71 63.58 -20.17
C PHE A 3 -37.70 62.44 -19.12
N SER A 4 -38.87 61.84 -18.89
CA SER A 4 -39.14 60.60 -18.16
C SER A 4 -38.62 59.31 -18.82
N LYS A 5 -38.81 58.20 -18.08
CA LYS A 5 -38.87 56.77 -18.46
C LYS A 5 -37.49 56.07 -18.45
N THR A 6 -37.29 54.83 -18.01
CA THR A 6 -38.08 53.59 -18.18
C THR A 6 -37.65 52.50 -17.18
N SER A 7 -38.61 51.65 -16.80
CA SER A 7 -38.42 50.28 -16.26
C SER A 7 -37.94 49.31 -17.36
N PHE A 8 -37.04 48.37 -17.02
CA PHE A 8 -36.71 47.18 -17.83
C PHE A 8 -36.33 46.03 -16.87
N SER A 9 -37.22 45.09 -16.57
CA SER A 9 -37.58 43.86 -17.30
C SER A 9 -36.90 42.60 -16.70
N LYS A 10 -37.74 41.69 -16.24
CA LYS A 10 -37.43 40.33 -15.77
C LYS A 10 -36.96 39.45 -16.94
N THR A 11 -35.68 39.11 -17.08
CA THR A 11 -35.30 38.06 -18.07
C THR A 11 -34.04 37.23 -17.75
N THR A 12 -33.63 37.08 -16.49
CA THR A 12 -32.46 36.22 -16.19
C THR A 12 -32.70 35.29 -15.00
N LYS A 13 -33.90 34.68 -14.98
CA LYS A 13 -34.00 33.30 -14.49
C LYS A 13 -33.47 32.41 -15.61
N ILE A 14 -32.83 31.30 -15.24
CA ILE A 14 -32.20 30.27 -16.10
C ILE A 14 -30.69 30.55 -16.25
N ILE A 15 -29.86 29.52 -16.08
CA ILE A 15 -28.37 29.47 -16.20
C ILE A 15 -27.53 29.74 -14.93
N THR A 16 -28.01 29.43 -13.73
CA THR A 16 -27.11 29.24 -12.55
C THR A 16 -27.48 28.00 -11.72
N LYS A 17 -27.82 26.90 -12.39
CA LYS A 17 -28.06 25.57 -11.79
C LYS A 17 -26.97 24.55 -12.12
N THR A 18 -25.72 25.00 -12.28
CA THR A 18 -24.60 24.13 -12.70
C THR A 18 -23.35 24.38 -11.87
N VAL A 19 -23.42 24.32 -10.54
CA VAL A 19 -22.20 24.26 -9.69
C VAL A 19 -22.38 23.30 -8.50
N LEU A 20 -23.33 22.36 -8.53
CA LEU A 20 -23.44 21.28 -7.53
C LEU A 20 -23.20 19.91 -8.16
N ALA A 21 -22.02 19.69 -8.75
CA ALA A 21 -21.66 18.38 -9.27
C ALA A 21 -20.15 18.19 -9.39
N SER A 22 -19.38 18.31 -8.30
CA SER A 22 -17.97 17.85 -8.29
C SER A 22 -17.32 18.02 -6.91
N LEU A 23 -17.59 17.11 -5.97
CA LEU A 23 -16.68 16.90 -4.84
C LEU A 23 -16.77 15.47 -4.31
N ALA A 24 -16.39 14.52 -5.14
CA ALA A 24 -16.08 13.16 -4.70
C ALA A 24 -14.74 12.73 -5.32
N GLY A 25 -13.69 13.49 -5.00
CA GLY A 25 -12.32 13.08 -5.24
C GLY A 25 -11.96 12.01 -4.21
N LEU A 26 -12.14 10.74 -4.58
CA LEU A 26 -11.75 9.58 -3.78
C LEU A 26 -10.23 9.65 -3.55
N LEU A 27 -9.82 9.87 -2.30
CA LEU A 27 -8.42 9.79 -1.90
C LEU A 27 -7.97 8.32 -2.04
N ILE A 28 -7.37 7.99 -3.18
CA ILE A 28 -6.63 6.74 -3.32
C ILE A 28 -5.30 6.95 -2.60
N SER A 29 -5.29 6.69 -1.29
CA SER A 29 -4.05 6.56 -0.54
C SER A 29 -3.35 5.28 -0.98
N SER A 30 -2.53 5.36 -2.02
CA SER A 30 -1.61 4.28 -2.36
C SER A 30 -0.54 4.22 -1.28
N THR A 31 -0.63 3.24 -0.38
CA THR A 31 0.48 2.90 0.51
C THR A 31 1.59 2.32 -0.35
N ALA A 32 2.52 3.17 -0.78
CA ALA A 32 3.77 2.71 -1.37
C ALA A 32 4.49 1.89 -0.30
N MET A 33 4.54 0.57 -0.50
CA MET A 33 5.38 -0.29 0.33
C MET A 33 6.82 0.16 0.11
N ALA A 34 7.55 0.52 1.17
CA ALA A 34 8.95 0.87 1.04
C ALA A 34 9.71 -0.30 0.39
N GLN A 35 10.55 -0.01 -0.60
CA GLN A 35 11.44 -1.02 -1.18
C GLN A 35 12.50 -1.38 -0.13
N GLY A 36 12.31 -2.50 0.57
CA GLY A 36 13.27 -3.02 1.53
C GLY A 36 14.63 -3.36 0.90
N ASN A 37 15.69 -3.27 1.69
CA ASN A 37 17.05 -3.67 1.36
C ASN A 37 17.22 -5.20 1.48
N ALA A 38 17.12 -5.90 0.36
CA ALA A 38 17.27 -7.35 0.31
C ALA A 38 18.64 -7.88 0.80
N ALA A 39 19.70 -7.09 0.72
CA ALA A 39 21.02 -7.51 1.22
C ALA A 39 21.02 -7.56 2.76
N ASN A 40 20.46 -6.56 3.42
CA ASN A 40 20.25 -6.59 4.86
C ASN A 40 19.24 -7.68 5.25
N GLY A 41 18.15 -7.82 4.49
CA GLY A 41 17.15 -8.87 4.69
C GLY A 41 17.74 -10.28 4.67
N LYS A 42 18.71 -10.55 3.79
CA LYS A 42 19.43 -11.83 3.76
C LYS A 42 20.20 -12.08 5.05
N LYS A 43 20.86 -11.05 5.59
CA LYS A 43 21.62 -11.14 6.83
C LYS A 43 20.68 -11.44 7.99
N LEU A 44 19.62 -10.65 8.13
CA LEU A 44 18.57 -10.80 9.14
C LEU A 44 17.93 -12.20 9.08
N PHE A 45 17.50 -12.64 7.90
CA PHE A 45 16.93 -13.98 7.69
C PHE A 45 17.88 -15.12 8.12
N THR A 46 19.17 -14.97 7.82
CA THR A 46 20.17 -15.98 8.20
C THR A 46 20.36 -16.04 9.72
N GLN A 47 20.25 -14.88 10.40
CA GLN A 47 20.41 -14.76 11.84
C GLN A 47 19.16 -15.15 12.63
N SER A 48 17.97 -14.86 12.11
CA SER A 48 16.69 -15.07 12.81
C SER A 48 16.25 -16.51 12.92
N LYS A 49 16.93 -17.43 12.23
CA LYS A 49 16.61 -18.86 12.31
C LYS A 49 15.21 -19.19 11.79
N CYS A 50 14.64 -18.35 10.90
CA CYS A 50 13.32 -18.56 10.29
C CYS A 50 13.14 -19.96 9.69
N ASN A 51 14.23 -20.59 9.24
CA ASN A 51 14.24 -21.92 8.64
C ASN A 51 14.73 -23.03 9.59
N GLN A 52 14.74 -22.81 10.91
CA GLN A 52 15.13 -23.85 11.87
C GLN A 52 14.00 -24.81 12.21
N CYS A 53 12.77 -24.32 12.30
CA CYS A 53 11.60 -25.18 12.54
C CYS A 53 11.08 -25.83 11.25
N HIS A 54 11.37 -25.25 10.08
CA HIS A 54 10.99 -25.79 8.78
C HIS A 54 12.09 -25.54 7.74
N THR A 55 12.30 -26.46 6.81
CA THR A 55 13.28 -26.25 5.73
C THR A 55 12.84 -25.14 4.77
N THR A 56 13.74 -24.69 3.90
CA THR A 56 13.45 -23.68 2.86
C THR A 56 12.38 -24.12 1.84
N SER A 57 12.02 -25.41 1.85
CA SER A 57 10.94 -25.96 1.02
C SER A 57 9.62 -25.20 1.16
N ILE A 58 9.34 -24.60 2.33
CA ILE A 58 8.09 -23.86 2.54
C ILE A 58 7.91 -22.67 1.59
N PHE A 59 9.01 -22.08 1.11
CA PHE A 59 8.98 -20.92 0.21
C PHE A 59 8.76 -21.34 -1.25
N THR A 60 9.08 -22.59 -1.59
CA THR A 60 9.07 -23.11 -2.97
C THR A 60 7.94 -24.09 -3.27
N LYS A 61 7.10 -24.42 -2.28
CA LYS A 61 5.91 -25.26 -2.46
C LYS A 61 4.99 -24.70 -3.56
N LYS A 62 4.55 -25.57 -4.48
CA LYS A 62 3.65 -25.20 -5.59
C LYS A 62 2.28 -24.72 -5.10
N ASP A 63 1.81 -25.22 -3.96
CA ASP A 63 0.53 -24.89 -3.33
C ASP A 63 0.65 -23.85 -2.21
N ARG A 64 1.74 -23.09 -2.19
CA ARG A 64 2.00 -22.05 -1.18
C ARG A 64 0.85 -21.01 -1.14
N LYS A 65 0.44 -20.65 0.08
CA LYS A 65 -0.68 -19.72 0.31
C LYS A 65 -0.28 -18.25 0.22
N VAL A 66 1.00 -17.95 0.38
CA VAL A 66 1.54 -16.59 0.24
C VAL A 66 1.73 -16.29 -1.25
N ASN A 67 0.90 -15.39 -1.78
CA ASN A 67 0.78 -15.07 -3.20
C ASN A 67 0.73 -13.55 -3.50
N SER A 68 1.07 -12.71 -2.53
CA SER A 68 1.22 -11.27 -2.70
C SER A 68 2.29 -10.72 -1.74
N LEU A 69 2.90 -9.58 -2.08
CA LEU A 69 3.89 -8.92 -1.23
C LEU A 69 3.34 -8.63 0.18
N LYS A 70 2.10 -8.15 0.27
CA LYS A 70 1.42 -7.92 1.55
C LYS A 70 1.27 -9.20 2.38
N ALA A 71 0.90 -10.31 1.74
CA ALA A 71 0.80 -11.59 2.43
C ALA A 71 2.18 -12.11 2.89
N LEU A 72 3.23 -11.84 2.11
CA LEU A 72 4.60 -12.19 2.46
C LEU A 72 5.09 -11.38 3.66
N GLU A 73 4.88 -10.07 3.67
CA GLU A 73 5.22 -9.21 4.82
C GLU A 73 4.50 -9.68 6.09
N ALA A 74 3.19 -9.96 6.00
CA ALA A 74 2.43 -10.48 7.13
C ALA A 74 2.98 -11.83 7.63
N GLN A 75 3.51 -12.67 6.73
CA GLN A 75 4.18 -13.91 7.12
C GLN A 75 5.51 -13.64 7.82
N VAL A 76 6.30 -12.68 7.35
CA VAL A 76 7.56 -12.28 7.99
C VAL A 76 7.32 -11.74 9.40
N ARG A 77 6.29 -10.90 9.60
CA ARG A 77 5.87 -10.43 10.93
C ARG A 77 5.51 -11.57 11.87
N ARG A 78 4.77 -12.57 11.38
CA ARG A 78 4.48 -13.78 12.17
C ARG A 78 5.77 -14.53 12.57
N CYS A 79 6.73 -14.64 11.65
CA CYS A 79 8.02 -15.25 11.95
C CYS A 79 8.77 -14.45 13.02
N ASP A 80 8.84 -13.13 12.89
CA ASP A 80 9.46 -12.26 13.89
C ASP A 80 8.82 -12.42 15.28
N SER A 81 7.49 -12.41 15.36
CA SER A 81 6.77 -12.59 16.63
C SER A 81 7.01 -13.96 17.26
N ASN A 82 7.02 -15.03 16.45
CA ASN A 82 7.24 -16.40 16.96
C ASN A 82 8.70 -16.66 17.39
N LEU A 83 9.64 -15.92 16.81
CA LEU A 83 11.07 -16.05 17.08
C LEU A 83 11.58 -14.96 18.04
N ASN A 84 10.70 -14.04 18.44
CA ASN A 84 10.98 -12.89 19.29
C ASN A 84 12.21 -12.10 18.83
N THR A 85 12.35 -11.88 17.52
CA THR A 85 13.48 -11.13 16.96
C THR A 85 13.41 -9.63 17.26
N ASN A 86 12.22 -9.11 17.54
CA ASN A 86 11.94 -7.69 17.84
C ASN A 86 12.38 -6.76 16.71
N TRP A 87 12.13 -7.16 15.47
CA TRP A 87 12.45 -6.36 14.30
C TRP A 87 11.58 -5.11 14.17
N PHE A 88 12.20 -4.02 13.77
CA PHE A 88 11.48 -2.81 13.34
C PHE A 88 10.84 -3.02 11.95
N ASP A 89 9.93 -2.14 11.57
CA ASP A 89 9.21 -2.23 10.30
C ASP A 89 10.15 -2.29 9.09
N ASP A 90 11.22 -1.50 9.08
CA ASP A 90 12.20 -1.50 7.99
C ASP A 90 12.92 -2.86 7.88
N GLU A 91 13.25 -3.49 9.00
CA GLU A 91 13.88 -4.83 9.01
C GLU A 91 12.93 -5.91 8.50
N ILE A 92 11.63 -5.79 8.84
CA ILE A 92 10.57 -6.64 8.28
C ILE A 92 10.50 -6.46 6.76
N HIS A 93 10.56 -5.22 6.27
CA HIS A 93 10.52 -4.92 4.83
C HIS A 93 11.77 -5.43 4.12
N ASP A 94 12.95 -5.32 4.73
CA ASP A 94 14.21 -5.85 4.22
C ASP A 94 14.13 -7.38 4.02
N VAL A 95 13.67 -8.11 5.04
CA VAL A 95 13.51 -9.56 4.97
C VAL A 95 12.44 -9.95 3.96
N THR A 96 11.34 -9.18 3.88
CA THR A 96 10.29 -9.37 2.87
C THR A 96 10.85 -9.19 1.45
N ALA A 97 11.66 -8.15 1.23
CA ALA A 97 12.32 -7.90 -0.06
C ALA A 97 13.27 -9.05 -0.43
N TYR A 98 14.07 -9.53 0.52
CA TYR A 98 14.94 -10.68 0.31
C TYR A 98 14.16 -11.94 -0.09
N LEU A 99 13.13 -12.30 0.69
CA LEU A 99 12.33 -13.49 0.39
C LEU A 99 11.59 -13.35 -0.93
N ASN A 100 11.11 -12.14 -1.27
CA ASN A 100 10.47 -11.91 -2.56
C ASN A 100 11.45 -12.11 -3.71
N GLN A 101 12.61 -11.47 -3.61
CA GLN A 101 13.65 -11.56 -4.62
C GLN A 101 14.16 -12.99 -4.76
N GLN A 102 14.30 -13.77 -3.69
CA GLN A 102 14.92 -15.09 -3.77
C GLN A 102 13.92 -16.21 -4.13
N TYR A 103 12.71 -16.18 -3.58
CA TYR A 103 11.81 -17.35 -3.64
C TYR A 103 10.44 -17.06 -4.26
N TYR A 104 9.85 -15.90 -3.96
CA TYR A 104 8.45 -15.67 -4.27
C TYR A 104 8.21 -15.06 -5.66
N LYS A 105 9.03 -14.08 -6.08
CA LYS A 105 8.92 -13.40 -7.38
C LYS A 105 7.52 -12.81 -7.63
N LEU A 106 6.95 -12.23 -6.57
CA LEU A 106 5.65 -11.55 -6.56
C LEU A 106 5.78 -10.09 -6.99
#